data_AF-A0A2V8YMW9-F1
#
_entry.id   AF-A0A2V8YMW9-F1
#
_cell.length_a   1.000
_cell.length_b   1.000
_cell.length_c   1.000
_cell.angle_alpha   90.00
_cell.angle_beta   90.00
_cell.angle_gamma   90.00
#
_symmetry.space_group_name_H-M   'P 1'
#
loop_
_entity.id
_entity.type
_entity.pdbx_description
1 polymer ?
#
loop_
_entity_poly.entity_id
_entity_poly.type
_entity_poly.pdbx_seq_one_letter_code
_entity_poly.pdbx_strand_id
1 'polypeptide(L)'
;MANESCDPTPAPSEPVKPGTRMVKCVKFGKELPGLDRIPWQGELGKRVYENVSKDAWKLWLEYSKMVMNEYRLNPLDPNSQKIMGEQMEQFFFGEGAKLPEGYVPPKAKG
;
A
#
# COMPACT_ATOMS: atom_id res chain seq x y z
N MET A 1 41.82 -18.81 -3.89
CA MET A 1 40.59 -19.62 -4.07
C MET A 1 39.42 -18.64 -4.11
N ALA A 2 38.47 -18.83 -5.03
CA ALA A 2 37.40 -17.89 -5.45
C ALA A 2 36.70 -17.17 -4.28
N ASN A 3 36.80 -15.83 -4.20
CA ASN A 3 35.88 -14.82 -4.74
C ASN A 3 34.47 -14.86 -4.11
N GLU A 4 34.20 -13.80 -3.34
CA GLU A 4 32.88 -13.33 -2.90
C GLU A 4 31.75 -13.61 -3.90
N SER A 5 30.60 -14.04 -3.38
CA SER A 5 29.31 -13.77 -4.01
C SER A 5 28.38 -13.18 -2.96
N CYS A 6 28.20 -11.88 -3.15
CA CYS A 6 27.10 -11.03 -2.71
C CYS A 6 25.75 -11.71 -2.89
N ASP A 7 24.90 -11.67 -1.85
CA ASP A 7 23.46 -11.52 -2.04
C ASP A 7 22.91 -10.76 -0.82
N PRO A 8 22.44 -9.53 -1.03
CA PRO A 8 21.01 -9.38 -0.85
C PRO A 8 20.41 -8.81 -2.13
N THR A 9 19.64 -9.62 -2.83
CA THR A 9 18.73 -9.15 -3.87
C THR A 9 17.61 -8.31 -3.21
N PRO A 10 17.54 -6.96 -3.37
CA PRO A 10 16.27 -6.27 -3.25
C PRO A 10 15.43 -6.65 -4.47
N ALA A 11 14.27 -7.26 -4.22
CA ALA A 11 13.34 -7.68 -5.26
C ALA A 11 13.05 -6.51 -6.23
N PRO A 12 13.25 -6.69 -7.55
CA PRO A 12 13.03 -5.64 -8.52
C PRO A 12 11.55 -5.28 -8.58
N SER A 13 11.30 -3.97 -8.53
CA SER A 13 10.04 -3.29 -8.86
C SER A 13 9.41 -3.91 -10.11
N GLU A 14 8.39 -4.75 -9.93
CA GLU A 14 7.66 -5.35 -11.05
C GLU A 14 7.22 -4.28 -12.07
N PRO A 15 7.42 -4.53 -13.38
CA PRO A 15 7.06 -3.58 -14.43
C PRO A 15 5.54 -3.37 -14.44
N VAL A 16 5.14 -2.10 -14.31
CA VAL A 16 3.74 -1.65 -14.39
C VAL A 16 3.19 -2.04 -15.76
N LYS A 17 2.31 -3.05 -15.80
CA LYS A 17 1.69 -3.53 -17.03
C LYS A 17 0.96 -2.37 -17.75
N PRO A 18 1.11 -2.20 -19.07
CA PRO A 18 0.37 -1.19 -19.83
C PRO A 18 -1.13 -1.50 -19.77
N GLY A 19 -1.92 -0.52 -19.30
CA GLY A 19 -3.34 -0.71 -18.92
C GLY A 19 -3.60 -0.59 -17.40
N THR A 20 -2.56 -0.29 -16.61
CA THR A 20 -2.73 -0.07 -15.16
C THR A 20 -3.53 1.20 -14.89
N ARG A 21 -4.63 1.08 -14.13
CA ARG A 21 -5.46 2.19 -13.66
C ARG A 21 -4.62 3.18 -12.86
N MET A 22 -4.68 4.47 -13.20
CA MET A 22 -4.08 5.52 -12.38
C MET A 22 -5.03 5.90 -11.24
N VAL A 23 -4.49 6.10 -10.04
CA VAL A 23 -5.22 6.58 -8.86
C VAL A 23 -4.45 7.67 -8.16
N LYS A 24 -5.17 8.64 -7.59
CA LYS A 24 -4.56 9.65 -6.74
C LYS A 24 -4.26 9.02 -5.39
N CYS A 25 -2.99 8.67 -5.17
CA CYS A 25 -2.61 7.98 -3.96
C CYS A 25 -2.71 8.90 -2.74
N VAL A 26 -3.51 8.54 -1.74
CA VAL A 26 -3.64 9.32 -0.49
C VAL A 26 -2.31 9.38 0.28
N LYS A 27 -1.52 8.31 0.25
CA LYS A 27 -0.23 8.24 0.96
C LYS A 27 0.84 9.13 0.35
N PHE A 28 0.88 9.22 -0.99
CA PHE A 28 1.91 9.96 -1.73
C PHE A 28 1.44 11.31 -2.25
N GLY A 29 0.13 11.60 -2.22
CA GLY A 29 -0.48 12.82 -2.76
C GLY A 29 -0.52 12.92 -4.29
N LYS A 30 0.15 12.03 -5.02
CA LYS A 30 0.30 12.06 -6.48
C LYS A 30 -0.42 10.92 -7.19
N GLU A 31 -0.66 11.09 -8.49
CA GLU A 31 -1.17 10.02 -9.34
C GLU A 31 -0.12 8.94 -9.54
N LEU A 32 -0.51 7.71 -9.22
CA LEU A 32 0.34 6.53 -9.30
C LEU A 32 -0.51 5.36 -9.82
N PRO A 33 0.14 4.30 -10.35
CA PRO A 33 -0.56 3.08 -10.72
C PRO A 33 -1.29 2.50 -9.50
N GLY A 34 -2.62 2.42 -9.59
CA GLY A 34 -3.53 1.80 -8.64
C GLY A 34 -3.48 0.28 -8.66
N LEU A 35 -4.08 -0.34 -7.65
CA LEU A 35 -4.16 -1.80 -7.57
C LEU A 35 -4.91 -2.39 -8.78
N ASP A 36 -4.55 -3.62 -9.18
CA ASP A 36 -5.25 -4.33 -10.27
C ASP A 36 -6.58 -4.94 -9.82
N ARG A 37 -6.71 -5.23 -8.52
CA ARG A 37 -7.89 -5.84 -7.92
C ARG A 37 -8.11 -5.32 -6.51
N ILE A 38 -9.35 -5.42 -6.05
CA ILE A 38 -9.72 -5.05 -4.68
C ILE A 38 -9.09 -6.07 -3.72
N PRO A 39 -8.25 -5.64 -2.76
CA PRO A 39 -7.52 -6.56 -1.89
C PRO A 39 -8.33 -7.02 -0.67
N TRP A 40 -9.39 -6.28 -0.32
CA TRP A 40 -10.21 -6.51 0.86
C TRP A 40 -11.69 -6.46 0.50
N GLN A 41 -12.51 -7.30 1.11
CA GLN A 41 -13.96 -7.25 0.89
C GLN A 41 -14.61 -6.12 1.70
N GLY A 42 -15.70 -5.56 1.18
CA GLY A 42 -16.44 -4.46 1.82
C GLY A 42 -15.99 -3.06 1.39
N GLU A 43 -16.50 -2.04 2.08
CA GLU A 43 -16.30 -0.64 1.70
C GLU A 43 -14.85 -0.18 1.85
N LEU A 44 -14.15 -0.65 2.88
CA LEU A 44 -12.73 -0.32 3.10
C LEU A 44 -11.87 -0.74 1.91
N GLY A 45 -12.04 -1.97 1.42
CA GLY A 45 -11.27 -2.46 0.28
C GLY A 45 -11.56 -1.69 -1.00
N LYS A 46 -12.82 -1.29 -1.23
CA LYS A 46 -13.18 -0.42 -2.36
C LYS A 46 -12.50 0.95 -2.22
N ARG A 47 -12.52 1.55 -1.04
CA ARG A 47 -11.86 2.84 -0.78
C ARG A 47 -10.35 2.77 -0.99
N VAL A 48 -9.71 1.69 -0.51
CA VAL A 48 -8.28 1.41 -0.75
C VAL A 48 -8.01 1.27 -2.24
N TYR A 49 -8.79 0.45 -2.94
CA TYR A 49 -8.65 0.28 -4.38
C TYR A 49 -8.76 1.61 -5.14
N GLU A 50 -9.64 2.52 -4.71
CA GLU A 50 -9.84 3.82 -5.36
C GLU A 50 -8.77 4.87 -5.02
N ASN A 51 -8.16 4.81 -3.84
CA ASN A 51 -7.31 5.88 -3.30
C ASN A 51 -5.87 5.45 -3.02
N VAL A 52 -5.51 4.18 -3.18
CA VAL A 52 -4.18 3.64 -2.83
C VAL A 52 -3.51 3.09 -4.08
N SER A 53 -2.22 3.44 -4.25
CA SER A 53 -1.41 2.94 -5.35
C SER A 53 -0.76 1.60 -5.04
N LYS A 54 -0.27 0.90 -6.06
CA LYS A 54 0.53 -0.33 -5.93
C LYS A 54 1.74 -0.11 -5.00
N ASP A 55 2.45 1.00 -5.14
CA ASP A 55 3.57 1.36 -4.25
C ASP A 55 3.13 1.50 -2.80
N ALA A 56 2.01 2.21 -2.57
CA ALA A 56 1.50 2.42 -1.21
C ALA A 56 0.98 1.10 -0.61
N TRP A 57 0.42 0.23 -1.45
CA TRP A 57 0.01 -1.11 -1.06
C TRP A 57 1.19 -2.00 -0.69
N LYS A 58 2.33 -1.93 -1.41
CA LYS A 58 3.56 -2.65 -1.04
C LYS A 58 4.05 -2.25 0.36
N LEU A 59 4.06 -0.95 0.66
CA LEU A 59 4.40 -0.46 2.01
C LEU A 59 3.47 -1.03 3.08
N TRP A 60 2.17 -1.10 2.78
CA TRP A 60 1.20 -1.71 3.67
C TRP A 60 1.40 -3.22 3.86
N LEU A 61 1.82 -3.96 2.82
CA LEU A 61 2.13 -5.39 2.98
C LEU A 61 3.29 -5.62 3.96
N GLU A 62 4.31 -4.79 3.93
CA GLU A 62 5.42 -4.87 4.88
C GLU A 62 4.98 -4.47 6.30
N TYR A 63 4.20 -3.38 6.42
CA TYR A 63 3.62 -2.96 7.70
C TYR A 63 2.67 -4.02 8.29
N SER A 64 1.81 -4.62 7.48
CA SER A 64 0.84 -5.63 7.93
C SER A 64 1.52 -6.90 8.43
N LYS A 65 2.65 -7.31 7.83
CA LYS A 65 3.50 -8.39 8.37
C LYS A 65 4.05 -8.03 9.75
N MET A 66 4.53 -6.80 9.93
CA MET A 66 5.01 -6.32 11.24
C MET A 66 3.90 -6.34 12.28
N VAL A 67 2.72 -5.78 11.94
CA VAL A 67 1.53 -5.77 12.81
C VAL A 67 1.10 -7.19 13.18
N MET A 68 1.02 -8.10 12.21
CA MET A 68 0.63 -9.49 12.47
C MET A 68 1.59 -10.17 13.45
N ASN A 69 2.89 -9.92 13.33
CA ASN A 69 3.90 -10.49 14.22
C ASN A 69 3.88 -9.87 15.62
N GLU A 70 3.76 -8.54 15.73
CA GLU A 70 3.71 -7.80 17.00
C GLU A 70 2.46 -8.14 17.80
N TYR A 71 1.29 -8.04 17.17
CA TYR A 71 0.00 -8.31 17.81
C TYR A 71 -0.34 -9.80 17.87
N ARG A 72 0.55 -10.68 17.37
CA ARG A 72 0.35 -12.14 17.27
C ARG A 72 -1.02 -12.49 16.65
N LEU A 73 -1.39 -11.75 15.61
CA LEU A 73 -2.70 -11.89 14.97
C LEU A 73 -2.79 -13.20 14.19
N ASN A 74 -3.96 -13.85 14.26
CA ASN A 74 -4.25 -15.04 13.49
C ASN A 74 -5.12 -14.66 12.28
N PRO A 75 -4.68 -14.89 11.03
CA PRO A 75 -5.47 -14.52 9.85
C PRO A 75 -6.84 -15.22 9.77
N LEU A 76 -7.01 -16.35 10.48
CA LEU A 76 -8.28 -17.08 10.55
C LEU A 76 -9.25 -16.49 11.58
N ASP A 77 -8.78 -15.63 12.49
CA ASP A 77 -9.61 -15.04 13.53
C ASP A 77 -10.29 -13.75 13.04
N PRO A 78 -11.62 -13.60 13.23
CA PRO A 78 -12.35 -12.42 12.78
C PRO A 78 -11.96 -11.13 13.54
N ASN A 79 -11.52 -11.21 14.80
CA ASN A 79 -11.02 -10.02 15.51
C ASN A 79 -9.70 -9.56 14.92
N SER A 80 -8.83 -10.49 14.53
CA SER A 80 -7.57 -10.17 13.84
C SER A 80 -7.81 -9.48 12.49
N GLN A 81 -8.81 -9.92 11.73
CA GLN A 81 -9.21 -9.24 10.50
C GLN A 81 -9.75 -7.83 10.76
N LYS A 82 -10.50 -7.64 11.85
CA LYS A 82 -10.98 -6.32 12.27
C LYS A 82 -9.82 -5.39 12.62
N ILE A 83 -8.89 -5.84 13.45
CA ILE A 83 -7.68 -5.09 13.82
C ILE A 83 -6.87 -4.74 12.58
N MET A 84 -6.70 -5.68 11.65
CA MET A 84 -5.97 -5.43 10.40
C MET A 84 -6.67 -4.37 9.53
N GLY A 85 -8.00 -4.39 9.47
CA GLY A 85 -8.79 -3.37 8.80
C GLY A 85 -8.66 -2.00 9.45
N GLU A 86 -8.70 -1.92 10.78
CA GLU A 86 -8.51 -0.68 11.53
C GLU A 86 -7.10 -0.11 11.32
N GLN A 87 -6.06 -0.96 11.40
CA GLN A 87 -4.67 -0.55 11.13
C GLN A 87 -4.50 -0.07 9.69
N MET A 88 -5.21 -0.68 8.73
CA MET A 88 -5.18 -0.27 7.32
C MET A 88 -5.81 1.09 7.12
N GLU A 89 -6.98 1.29 7.74
CA GLU A 89 -7.67 2.57 7.71
C GLU A 89 -6.80 3.65 8.35
N GLN A 90 -6.16 3.37 9.49
CA GLN A 90 -5.23 4.31 10.12
C GLN A 90 -3.98 4.60 9.27
N PHE A 91 -3.41 3.58 8.64
CA PHE A 91 -2.19 3.72 7.82
C PHE A 91 -2.41 4.57 6.56
N PHE A 92 -3.57 4.43 5.91
CA PHE A 92 -3.90 5.09 4.65
C PHE A 92 -4.84 6.27 4.74
N PHE A 93 -5.70 6.35 5.77
CA PHE A 93 -6.71 7.40 5.96
C PHE A 93 -6.69 8.06 7.34
N GLY A 94 -5.90 7.54 8.30
CA GLY A 94 -5.72 8.13 9.63
C GLY A 94 -4.76 9.32 9.64
N GLU A 95 -4.21 9.66 10.80
CA GLU A 95 -3.34 10.83 10.98
C GLU A 95 -2.10 10.81 10.05
N GLY A 96 -1.61 9.64 9.66
CA GLY A 96 -0.48 9.47 8.73
C GLY A 96 -0.84 9.50 7.23
N ALA A 97 -2.10 9.82 6.89
CA ALA A 97 -2.62 9.86 5.52
C ALA A 97 -2.73 11.27 4.93
N LYS A 98 -2.84 12.27 5.80
CA LYS A 98 -3.15 13.63 5.40
C LYS A 98 -1.86 14.35 5.01
N LEU A 99 -1.60 14.50 3.73
CA LEU A 99 -0.74 15.61 3.29
C LEU A 99 -1.48 16.92 3.61
N PRO A 100 -0.76 17.96 4.10
CA PRO A 100 -1.35 19.20 4.58
C PRO A 100 -2.25 19.89 3.54
N GLU A 101 -3.24 20.63 4.04
CA GLU A 101 -4.18 21.46 3.25
C GLU A 101 -3.42 22.53 2.47
N GLY A 102 -2.94 22.17 1.28
CA GLY A 102 -2.02 22.99 0.49
C GLY A 102 -1.27 22.22 -0.58
N TYR A 103 -1.37 20.88 -0.63
CA TYR A 103 -0.78 20.08 -1.70
C TYR A 103 -1.52 20.29 -3.03
N VAL A 104 -1.00 21.22 -3.85
CA VAL A 104 -1.39 21.40 -5.25
C VAL A 104 -0.58 20.41 -6.08
N PRO A 105 -1.19 19.36 -6.67
CA PRO A 105 -0.47 18.49 -7.59
C PRO A 105 -0.03 19.33 -8.80
N PRO A 106 1.25 19.28 -9.22
CA PRO A 106 1.65 19.93 -10.46
C PRO A 106 0.85 19.29 -11.59
N LYS A 107 0.08 20.11 -12.33
CA LYS A 107 -0.64 19.69 -13.53
C LYS A 107 0.37 19.03 -14.46
N ALA A 108 0.27 17.72 -14.64
CA ALA A 108 1.00 17.02 -15.70
C ALA A 108 0.47 17.54 -17.04
N LYS A 109 1.23 18.46 -17.65
CA LYS A 109 1.09 18.79 -19.07
C LYS A 109 1.74 17.64 -19.85
N GLY A 110 0.93 16.96 -20.67
CA GLY A 110 1.34 16.09 -21.76
C GLY A 110 0.33 16.27 -22.87
#